data_AF-A0AAE0X9N1-F1
#
_entry.id   AF-A0AAE0X9N1-F1
#
_cell.length_a   1.000
_cell.length_b   1.000
_cell.length_c   1.000
_cell.angle_alpha   90.00
_cell.angle_beta   90.00
_cell.angle_gamma   90.00
#
_symmetry.space_group_name_H-M   'P 1'
#
loop_
_entity.id
_entity.type
_entity.pdbx_description
1 polymer ?
#
loop_
_entity_poly.entity_id
_entity_poly.type
_entity_poly.pdbx_seq_one_letter_code
_entity_poly.pdbx_strand_id
1 'polypeptide(L)'
;MAILAAPTTEPSVAQIRQISLVYSTLSPLIAHALQVQQILRLATLLVIVRTYFVARVLATAFLFASRVVAFRTYHASKFLMIRTALAARQALWALWDSKKFRRIRKKIEFEFFVLLLGPGGNSVLLLLFWPGWIVLIAAAWGLSSWAG
;
A
#
# COMPACT_ATOMS: atom_id res chain seq x y z
N MET A 1 1.07 70.08 -35.84
CA MET A 1 -0.15 69.41 -35.35
C MET A 1 -0.70 68.56 -36.49
N ALA A 2 -0.53 67.24 -36.41
CA ALA A 2 -1.02 66.30 -37.42
C ALA A 2 -2.42 65.82 -36.99
N ILE A 3 -3.45 66.36 -37.64
CA ILE A 3 -4.83 65.92 -37.45
C ILE A 3 -4.98 64.64 -38.27
N LEU A 4 -5.10 63.50 -37.58
CA LEU A 4 -5.44 62.20 -38.17
C LEU A 4 -6.84 62.32 -38.78
N ALA A 5 -6.92 62.61 -40.08
CA ALA A 5 -8.15 62.58 -40.84
C ALA A 5 -8.63 61.12 -40.93
N ALA A 6 -9.64 60.77 -40.14
CA ALA A 6 -10.34 59.49 -40.27
C ALA A 6 -11.03 59.45 -41.65
N PRO A 7 -10.90 58.35 -42.42
CA PRO A 7 -11.51 58.26 -43.73
C PRO A 7 -13.04 58.14 -43.57
N THR A 8 -13.75 59.23 -43.86
CA THR A 8 -15.22 59.25 -44.00
C THR A 8 -15.61 58.70 -45.37
N THR A 9 -15.43 57.41 -45.58
CA THR A 9 -16.15 56.69 -46.64
C THR A 9 -17.53 56.34 -46.11
N GLU A 10 -18.54 57.08 -46.54
CA GLU A 10 -19.94 56.78 -46.23
C GLU A 10 -20.28 55.37 -46.73
N PRO A 11 -20.79 54.48 -45.87
CA PRO A 11 -21.14 53.13 -46.29
C PRO A 11 -22.27 53.22 -47.32
N SER A 12 -22.00 52.73 -48.53
CA SER A 12 -23.01 52.70 -49.59
C SER A 12 -24.26 51.95 -49.11
N VAL A 13 -25.44 52.45 -49.49
CA VAL A 13 -26.75 51.88 -49.09
C VAL A 13 -26.85 50.37 -49.40
N ALA A 14 -26.15 49.90 -50.45
CA ALA A 14 -26.04 48.49 -50.80
C ALA A 14 -25.29 47.65 -49.75
N GLN A 15 -24.22 48.19 -49.17
CA GLN A 15 -23.41 47.53 -48.14
C GLN A 15 -24.17 47.42 -46.81
N ILE A 16 -24.90 48.49 -46.42
CA ILE A 16 -25.78 48.46 -45.23
C ILE A 16 -26.87 47.39 -45.40
N ARG A 17 -27.47 47.28 -46.59
CA ARG A 17 -28.52 46.29 -46.89
C ARG A 17 -27.99 44.86 -46.86
N GLN A 18 -26.77 44.61 -47.35
CA GLN A 18 -26.14 43.29 -47.26
C GLN A 18 -25.85 42.89 -45.81
N ILE A 19 -25.33 43.81 -45.00
CA ILE A 19 -25.07 43.56 -43.58
C ILE A 19 -26.37 43.24 -42.84
N SER A 20 -27.46 43.94 -43.13
CA SER A 20 -28.76 43.66 -42.50
C SER A 20 -29.32 42.28 -42.91
N LEU A 21 -29.11 41.87 -44.17
CA LEU A 21 -29.56 40.58 -44.69
C LEU A 21 -28.77 39.42 -44.07
N VAL A 22 -27.45 39.58 -43.96
CA VAL A 22 -26.57 38.62 -43.26
C VAL A 22 -26.91 38.56 -41.77
N TYR A 23 -27.16 39.70 -41.12
CA TYR A 23 -27.57 39.72 -39.73
C TYR A 23 -28.94 39.05 -39.51
N SER A 24 -29.91 39.30 -40.40
CA SER A 24 -31.25 38.69 -40.30
C SER A 24 -31.26 37.17 -40.49
N THR A 25 -30.28 36.62 -41.23
CA THR A 25 -30.16 35.18 -41.46
C THR A 25 -29.30 34.51 -40.38
N LEU A 26 -28.25 35.18 -39.89
CA LEU A 26 -27.38 34.65 -38.84
C LEU A 26 -27.99 34.74 -37.43
N SER A 27 -28.74 35.80 -37.13
CA SER A 27 -29.38 35.99 -35.82
C SER A 27 -30.23 34.79 -35.36
N PRO A 28 -31.16 34.25 -36.19
CA PRO A 28 -31.94 33.08 -35.77
C PRO A 28 -31.08 31.81 -35.65
N LEU A 29 -30.06 31.62 -36.49
CA LEU A 29 -29.14 30.48 -36.40
C LEU A 29 -28.33 30.51 -35.10
N ILE A 30 -27.80 31.67 -34.73
CA ILE A 30 -27.06 31.87 -33.47
C ILE A 30 -28.00 31.64 -32.28
N ALA A 31 -29.24 32.13 -32.32
CA ALA A 31 -30.21 31.90 -31.25
C ALA A 31 -30.52 30.41 -31.05
N HIS A 32 -30.70 29.63 -32.13
CA HIS A 32 -30.91 28.19 -32.05
C HIS A 32 -29.67 27.45 -31.55
N ALA A 33 -28.48 27.83 -32.02
CA ALA A 33 -27.23 27.24 -31.54
C ALA A 33 -27.03 27.46 -30.03
N LEU A 34 -27.33 28.66 -29.53
CA LEU A 34 -27.28 28.98 -28.10
C LEU A 34 -28.30 28.17 -27.30
N GLN A 35 -29.52 28.00 -27.80
CA GLN A 35 -30.55 27.17 -27.14
C GLN A 35 -30.11 25.70 -27.04
N VAL A 36 -29.60 25.13 -28.13
CA VAL A 36 -29.09 23.75 -28.14
C VAL A 36 -27.89 23.61 -27.19
N GLN A 37 -26.97 24.56 -27.22
CA GLN A 37 -25.82 24.59 -26.29
C GLN A 37 -26.27 24.66 -24.83
N GLN A 38 -27.32 25.43 -24.53
CA GLN A 38 -27.84 25.57 -23.17
C GLN A 38 -28.54 24.30 -22.69
N ILE A 39 -29.31 23.62 -23.54
CA ILE A 39 -29.92 22.33 -23.24
C ILE A 39 -28.83 21.26 -23.01
N LEU A 40 -27.83 21.20 -23.89
CA LEU A 40 -26.73 20.25 -23.78
C LEU A 40 -25.91 20.49 -22.49
N ARG A 41 -25.68 21.76 -22.13
CA ARG A 41 -25.01 22.14 -20.89
C ARG A 41 -25.79 21.71 -19.66
N LEU A 42 -27.12 21.90 -19.64
CA LEU A 42 -27.96 21.47 -18.52
C LEU A 42 -28.01 19.94 -18.42
N ALA A 43 -28.14 19.23 -19.54
CA ALA A 43 -28.17 17.77 -19.57
C ALA A 43 -26.85 17.18 -19.07
N THR A 44 -25.71 17.70 -19.54
CA THR A 44 -24.38 17.25 -19.10
C THR A 44 -24.16 17.55 -17.61
N LEU A 45 -24.52 18.74 -17.14
CA LEU A 45 -24.39 19.08 -15.71
C LEU A 45 -25.24 18.16 -14.84
N LEU A 46 -26.49 17.86 -15.25
CA LEU A 46 -27.36 16.94 -14.52
C LEU A 46 -26.78 15.52 -14.47
N VAL A 47 -26.24 15.03 -15.58
CA VAL A 47 -25.57 13.71 -15.63
C VAL A 47 -24.35 13.70 -14.71
N ILE A 48 -23.51 14.74 -14.73
CA ILE A 48 -22.32 14.84 -13.88
C ILE A 48 -22.70 14.87 -12.40
N VAL A 49 -23.69 15.69 -12.01
CA VAL A 49 -24.13 15.78 -10.62
C VAL A 49 -24.71 14.46 -10.14
N ARG A 50 -25.54 13.81 -10.97
CA ARG A 50 -26.16 12.52 -10.62
C ARG A 50 -25.12 11.41 -10.49
N THR A 51 -24.21 11.31 -11.45
CA THR A 51 -23.13 10.30 -11.42
C THR A 51 -22.18 10.52 -10.25
N TYR A 52 -21.82 11.77 -9.96
CA TYR A 52 -21.03 12.12 -8.78
C TYR A 52 -21.73 11.75 -7.48
N PHE A 53 -23.04 12.05 -7.36
CA PHE A 53 -23.81 11.69 -6.17
C PHE A 53 -23.87 10.17 -5.97
N VAL A 54 -24.17 9.41 -7.03
CA VAL A 54 -24.18 7.95 -6.99
C VAL A 54 -22.81 7.40 -6.63
N ALA A 55 -21.74 7.88 -7.26
CA ALA A 55 -20.37 7.46 -6.98
C ALA A 55 -20.00 7.73 -5.52
N ARG A 56 -20.40 8.87 -4.96
CA ARG A 56 -20.14 9.23 -3.57
C ARG A 56 -20.88 8.32 -2.58
N VAL A 57 -22.18 8.06 -2.81
CA VAL A 57 -22.97 7.13 -1.99
C VAL A 57 -22.40 5.72 -2.07
N LEU A 58 -21.99 5.29 -3.26
CA LEU A 58 -21.41 3.98 -3.47
C LEU A 58 -20.06 3.85 -2.75
N ALA A 59 -19.19 4.87 -2.87
CA ALA A 59 -17.91 4.91 -2.18
C ALA A 59 -18.06 4.86 -0.65
N THR A 60 -19.00 5.61 -0.07
CA THR A 60 -19.23 5.56 1.38
C THR A 60 -19.80 4.22 1.83
N ALA A 61 -20.71 3.62 1.05
CA ALA A 61 -21.23 2.29 1.32
C ALA A 61 -20.12 1.22 1.27
N PHE A 62 -19.25 1.26 0.26
CA PHE A 62 -18.09 0.36 0.16
C PHE A 62 -17.11 0.56 1.31
N LEU A 63 -16.81 1.80 1.69
CA LEU A 63 -15.95 2.09 2.83
C LEU A 63 -16.55 1.53 4.13
N PHE A 64 -17.86 1.68 4.34
CA PHE A 64 -18.52 1.12 5.51
C PHE A 64 -18.49 -0.42 5.50
N ALA A 65 -18.85 -1.04 4.37
CA ALA A 65 -18.81 -2.49 4.21
C ALA A 65 -17.39 -3.03 4.43
N SER A 66 -16.37 -2.39 3.86
CA SER A 66 -14.97 -2.78 4.02
C SER A 66 -14.52 -2.71 5.47
N ARG A 67 -14.92 -1.67 6.23
CA ARG A 67 -14.62 -1.54 7.66
C ARG A 67 -15.26 -2.65 8.48
N VAL A 68 -16.52 -2.98 8.20
CA VAL A 68 -17.23 -4.07 8.89
C VAL A 68 -16.56 -5.42 8.60
N VAL A 69 -16.20 -5.68 7.35
CA VAL A 69 -15.50 -6.91 6.95
C VAL A 69 -14.10 -6.96 7.60
N ALA A 70 -13.33 -5.88 7.56
CA ALA A 70 -12.02 -5.80 8.18
C ALA A 70 -12.09 -6.05 9.70
N PHE A 71 -13.09 -5.47 10.38
CA PHE A 71 -13.29 -5.70 11.81
C PHE A 71 -13.65 -7.16 12.11
N ARG A 72 -14.58 -7.74 11.36
CA ARG A 72 -14.98 -9.15 11.53
C ARG A 72 -13.83 -10.12 11.26
N THR A 73 -13.09 -9.90 10.18
CA THR A 73 -11.93 -10.73 9.81
C THR A 73 -10.81 -10.59 10.83
N TYR A 74 -10.55 -9.39 11.37
CA TYR A 74 -9.59 -9.19 12.46
C TYR A 74 -9.98 -9.94 13.74
N HIS A 75 -11.25 -9.90 14.12
CA HIS A 75 -11.72 -10.66 15.29
C HIS A 75 -11.65 -12.17 15.07
N ALA A 76 -12.06 -12.65 13.89
CA ALA A 76 -11.99 -14.06 13.54
C ALA A 76 -10.54 -14.56 13.50
N SER A 77 -9.62 -13.80 12.90
CA SER A 77 -8.20 -14.16 12.82
C SER A 77 -7.54 -14.18 14.20
N LYS A 78 -7.83 -13.20 15.06
CA LYS A 78 -7.35 -13.19 16.45
C LYS A 78 -7.81 -14.42 17.22
N PHE A 79 -9.09 -14.79 17.08
CA PHE A 79 -9.62 -15.98 17.75
C PHE A 79 -9.00 -17.27 17.22
N LEU A 80 -8.84 -17.38 15.90
CA LEU A 80 -8.19 -18.51 15.26
C LEU A 80 -6.72 -18.62 15.70
N MET A 81 -5.99 -17.50 15.78
CA MET A 81 -4.61 -17.47 16.23
C MET A 81 -4.46 -17.96 17.67
N ILE A 82 -5.34 -17.52 18.58
CA ILE A 82 -5.31 -17.99 19.98
C ILE A 82 -5.59 -19.50 20.05
N ARG A 83 -6.61 -19.98 19.33
CA ARG A 83 -6.97 -21.41 19.32
C ARG A 83 -5.86 -22.28 18.72
N THR A 84 -5.28 -21.85 17.60
CA THR A 84 -4.17 -22.57 16.95
C THR A 84 -2.93 -22.55 17.83
N ALA A 85 -2.60 -21.45 18.50
CA ALA A 85 -1.49 -21.38 19.45
C ALA A 85 -1.71 -22.31 20.66
N LEU A 86 -2.92 -22.36 21.22
CA LEU A 86 -3.26 -23.28 22.31
C LEU A 86 -3.17 -24.74 21.86
N ALA A 87 -3.75 -25.07 20.70
CA ALA A 87 -3.67 -26.42 20.13
C ALA A 87 -2.23 -26.84 19.83
N ALA A 88 -1.43 -25.93 19.26
CA ALA A 88 -0.01 -26.17 19.00
C ALA A 88 0.77 -26.39 20.30
N ARG A 89 0.51 -25.58 21.34
CA ARG A 89 1.13 -25.77 22.66
C ARG A 89 0.77 -27.13 23.26
N GLN A 90 -0.50 -27.54 23.18
CA GLN A 90 -0.95 -28.84 23.66
C GLN A 90 -0.30 -29.99 22.88
N ALA A 91 -0.22 -29.86 21.55
CA ALA A 91 0.44 -30.85 20.69
C ALA A 91 1.94 -30.96 20.99
N LEU A 92 2.63 -29.83 21.14
CA LEU A 92 4.04 -29.79 21.54
C LEU A 92 4.25 -30.41 22.92
N TRP A 93 3.36 -30.13 23.87
CA TRP A 93 3.44 -30.70 25.21
C TRP A 93 3.20 -32.22 25.20
N ALA A 94 2.23 -32.70 24.41
CA ALA A 94 1.99 -34.13 24.23
C ALA A 94 3.17 -34.83 23.52
N LEU A 95 3.79 -34.18 22.53
CA LEU A 95 5.01 -34.67 21.88
C LEU A 95 6.17 -34.72 22.88
N TRP A 96 6.32 -33.68 23.71
CA TRP A 96 7.35 -33.59 24.74
C TRP A 96 7.22 -34.68 25.81
N ASP A 97 5.99 -34.96 26.24
CA ASP A 97 5.69 -36.02 27.22
C ASP A 97 5.70 -37.43 26.62
N SER A 98 5.81 -37.55 25.30
CA SER A 98 5.84 -38.86 24.64
C SER A 98 7.02 -39.71 25.10
N LYS A 99 6.80 -41.03 25.20
CA LYS A 99 7.85 -41.99 25.59
C LYS A 99 9.09 -41.91 24.68
N LYS A 100 8.90 -41.60 23.39
CA LYS A 100 10.01 -41.44 22.44
C LYS A 100 10.87 -40.23 22.81
N PHE A 101 10.24 -39.07 23.03
CA PHE A 101 10.96 -37.85 23.36
C PHE A 101 11.63 -37.94 24.74
N ARG A 102 10.98 -38.59 25.72
CA ARG A 102 11.58 -38.87 27.03
C ARG A 102 12.81 -39.76 26.95
N ARG A 103 12.84 -40.76 26.05
CA ARG A 103 14.03 -41.59 25.80
C ARG A 103 15.14 -40.79 25.15
N ILE A 104 14.81 -39.99 24.13
CA ILE A 104 15.77 -39.11 23.46
C ILE A 104 16.39 -38.16 24.48
N ARG A 105 15.57 -37.53 25.32
CA ARG A 105 16.04 -36.64 26.39
C ARG A 105 17.01 -37.34 27.35
N LYS A 106 16.64 -38.51 27.87
CA LYS A 106 17.55 -39.28 28.74
C LYS A 106 18.84 -39.69 28.04
N LYS A 107 18.77 -40.01 26.74
CA LYS A 107 19.93 -40.36 25.94
C LYS A 107 20.86 -39.15 25.75
N ILE A 108 20.30 -37.98 25.42
CA ILE A 108 21.06 -36.73 25.30
C ILE A 108 21.67 -36.33 26.64
N GLU A 109 20.90 -36.40 27.74
CA GLU A 109 21.41 -36.14 29.09
C GLU A 109 22.58 -37.09 29.41
N PHE A 110 22.43 -38.38 29.14
CA PHE A 110 23.50 -39.37 29.34
C PHE A 110 24.73 -39.08 28.46
N GLU A 111 24.55 -38.85 27.16
CA GLU A 111 25.65 -38.52 26.25
C GLU A 111 26.34 -37.22 26.66
N PHE A 112 25.60 -36.24 27.16
CA PHE A 112 26.14 -35.00 27.69
C PHE A 112 26.98 -35.25 28.94
N PHE A 113 26.48 -36.03 29.91
CA PHE A 113 27.26 -36.39 31.10
C PHE A 113 28.49 -37.23 30.75
N VAL A 114 28.38 -38.17 29.82
CA VAL A 114 29.52 -38.98 29.35
C VAL A 114 30.52 -38.11 28.60
N LEU A 115 30.07 -37.14 27.81
CA LEU A 115 30.96 -36.20 27.14
C LEU A 115 31.72 -35.34 28.15
N LEU A 116 31.09 -34.93 29.25
CA LEU A 116 31.67 -34.00 30.22
C LEU A 116 32.49 -34.69 31.32
N LEU A 117 32.05 -35.85 31.82
CA LEU A 117 32.71 -36.64 32.88
C LEU A 117 33.52 -37.82 32.34
N GLY A 118 33.34 -38.20 31.07
CA GLY A 118 34.08 -39.28 30.47
C GLY A 118 35.56 -38.94 30.25
N PRO A 119 36.35 -39.91 29.77
CA PRO A 119 37.80 -39.75 29.61
C PRO A 119 38.20 -38.60 28.68
N GLY A 120 37.33 -38.19 27.75
CA GLY A 120 37.53 -37.02 26.88
C GLY A 120 36.94 -35.71 27.41
N GLY A 121 36.18 -35.72 28.50
CA GLY A 121 35.47 -34.54 29.00
C GLY A 121 36.38 -33.50 29.62
N ASN A 122 37.46 -33.95 30.25
CA ASN A 122 38.52 -33.06 30.68
C ASN A 122 39.15 -32.34 29.48
N SER A 123 39.31 -33.01 28.33
CA SER A 123 39.80 -32.41 27.09
C SER A 123 38.82 -31.41 26.48
N VAL A 124 37.50 -31.68 26.56
CA VAL A 124 36.46 -30.74 26.11
C VAL A 124 36.42 -29.49 27.00
N LEU A 125 36.50 -29.67 28.32
CA LEU A 125 36.57 -28.56 29.28
C LEU A 125 37.87 -27.76 29.11
N LEU A 126 39.02 -28.44 28.94
CA LEU A 126 40.29 -27.79 28.66
C LEU A 126 40.24 -27.02 27.36
N LEU A 127 39.66 -27.58 26.29
CA LEU A 127 39.48 -26.88 25.02
C LEU A 127 38.59 -25.67 25.20
N LEU A 128 37.44 -25.78 25.87
CA LEU A 128 36.48 -24.69 26.04
C LEU A 128 37.04 -23.55 26.92
N PHE A 129 37.73 -23.91 28.00
CA PHE A 129 38.40 -22.96 28.91
C PHE A 129 39.86 -22.72 28.55
N TRP A 130 40.30 -23.13 27.35
CA TRP A 130 41.67 -22.95 26.90
C TRP A 130 41.97 -21.45 26.74
N PRO A 131 42.97 -20.88 27.44
CA PRO A 131 43.23 -19.43 27.38
C PRO A 131 43.64 -18.95 25.98
N GLY A 132 44.11 -19.85 25.12
CA GLY A 132 44.45 -19.55 23.73
C GLY A 132 43.28 -19.05 22.85
N TRP A 133 42.01 -19.19 23.25
CA TRP A 133 40.92 -18.49 22.54
C TRP A 133 41.11 -16.97 22.58
N ILE A 134 41.58 -16.44 23.71
CA ILE A 134 41.85 -15.00 23.86
C ILE A 134 42.95 -14.57 22.89
N VAL A 135 43.99 -15.41 22.73
CA VAL A 135 45.08 -15.17 21.79
C VAL A 135 44.59 -15.23 20.33
N LEU A 136 43.74 -16.21 19.99
CA LEU A 136 43.14 -16.31 18.65
C LEU A 136 42.22 -15.12 18.34
N ILE A 137 41.40 -14.68 19.30
CA ILE A 137 40.54 -13.50 19.17
C ILE A 137 41.40 -12.25 18.98
N ALA A 138 42.44 -12.05 19.80
CA ALA A 138 43.34 -10.91 19.69
C ALA A 138 44.11 -10.90 18.36
N ALA A 139 44.58 -12.06 17.89
CA ALA A 139 45.26 -12.19 16.61
C ALA A 139 44.32 -11.92 15.43
N ALA A 140 43.12 -12.49 15.44
CA ALA A 140 42.09 -12.22 14.43
C ALA A 140 41.73 -10.73 14.39
N TRP A 141 41.62 -10.09 15.56
CA TRP A 141 41.32 -8.67 15.65
C TRP A 141 42.46 -7.81 15.13
N GLY A 142 43.71 -8.13 15.47
CA GLY A 142 44.91 -7.46 14.95
C GLY A 142 45.11 -7.65 13.44
N LEU A 143 44.80 -8.83 12.91
CA LEU A 143 44.78 -9.08 11.46
C LEU A 143 43.69 -8.27 10.76
N SER A 144 42.50 -8.18 11.36
CA SER A 144 41.39 -7.41 10.80
C SER A 144 41.64 -5.91 10.79
N SER A 145 42.36 -5.38 11.79
CA SER A 145 42.74 -3.96 11.85
C SER A 145 43.92 -3.61 10.95
N TRP A 146 44.69 -4.60 10.50
CA TRP A 146 45.75 -4.43 9.51
C TRP A 146 45.28 -4.59 8.06
N ALA A 147 44.17 -5.31 7.85
CA ALA A 147 43.61 -5.61 6.53
C ALA A 147 42.50 -4.64 6.08
N GLY A 148 42.21 -3.59 6.85
CA GLY A 148 41.31 -2.48 6.50
C GLY A 148 42.04 -1.15 6.55
#